data_AF-A0A952TI46-F1
#
_entry.id   AF-A0A952TI46-F1
#
_cell.length_a   1.000
_cell.length_b   1.000
_cell.length_c   1.000
_cell.angle_alpha   90.00
_cell.angle_beta   90.00
_cell.angle_gamma   90.00
#
_symmetry.space_group_name_H-M   'P 1'
#
loop_
_entity.id
_entity.type
_entity.pdbx_description
1 polymer ?
#
loop_
_entity_poly.entity_id
_entity_poly.type
_entity_poly.pdbx_seq_one_letter_code
_entity_poly.pdbx_strand_id
1 'polypeptide(L)'
;MSEQSTGTTLTIEDGEMSQIPKSFIFDGMTLPIPIFVRLKEHTYLMISKKGDKAQVSNLKSFKNDNFRVYVRAAEKFILTSFIESLTEKTIDNPGVTVEKKNQFIAGLLDESFQDLEKAQFTSIARLKSAGSLVVKLSAQVPSLAKALEIMEAQSPSESKHAMMTCMVSMLLAEEASMLNNLVQDKLAVGALLHDVGMKFIPAAIVQKPRHEWSAEELTIYQTHPIKGAEALRHIQGMSVEVLMIVAEHHELSNGTGYPKNIRDVRINNLAKIVGLADQFCELVSNSEGQTYSADQAVAYIENVLGQPYNKGLFSSLKNLVNVQMLADKMKKTS
;
A
#
# COMPACT_ATOMS: atom_id res chain seq x y z
N MET A 1 -10.96 14.20 36.86
CA MET A 1 -9.60 14.75 36.73
C MET A 1 -8.75 13.67 36.10
N SER A 2 -8.42 13.80 34.81
CA SER A 2 -7.64 12.81 34.07
C SER A 2 -6.18 12.89 34.50
N GLU A 3 -5.62 11.80 35.00
CA GLU A 3 -4.18 11.66 35.24
C GLU A 3 -3.43 11.98 33.95
N GLN A 4 -2.76 13.14 33.92
CA GLN A 4 -1.78 13.44 32.89
C GLN A 4 -0.61 12.48 33.09
N SER A 5 -0.38 11.59 32.13
CA SER A 5 0.80 10.72 32.13
C SER A 5 2.05 11.58 32.30
N THR A 6 2.82 11.31 33.35
CA THR A 6 4.10 11.95 33.69
C THR A 6 5.19 11.51 32.71
N GLY A 7 5.03 11.84 31.44
CA GLY A 7 6.03 11.56 30.41
C GLY A 7 7.29 12.39 30.64
N THR A 8 8.47 11.80 30.42
CA THR A 8 9.75 12.53 30.47
C THR A 8 9.93 13.32 29.17
N THR A 9 10.08 14.63 29.27
CA THR A 9 10.43 15.48 28.13
C THR A 9 11.94 15.48 27.91
N LEU A 10 12.35 15.35 26.65
CA LEU A 10 13.74 15.44 26.21
C LEU A 10 13.90 16.69 25.33
N THR A 11 14.99 17.41 25.55
CA THR A 11 15.51 18.38 24.59
C THR A 11 16.65 17.70 23.81
N ILE A 12 16.47 17.52 22.52
CA ILE A 12 17.37 16.74 21.66
C ILE A 12 17.35 17.30 20.24
N GLU A 13 18.48 17.24 19.54
CA GLU A 13 18.55 17.63 18.13
C GLU A 13 17.58 16.81 17.27
N ASP A 14 16.88 17.47 16.35
CA ASP A 14 15.87 16.81 15.51
C ASP A 14 16.48 15.69 14.66
N GLY A 15 17.75 15.82 14.25
CA GLY A 15 18.48 14.80 13.50
C GLY A 15 18.78 13.52 14.29
N GLU A 16 18.73 13.58 15.63
CA GLU A 16 18.91 12.40 16.49
C GLU A 16 17.59 11.64 16.72
N MET A 17 16.48 12.17 16.19
CA MET A 17 15.16 11.56 16.24
C MET A 17 14.74 11.14 14.84
N SER A 18 14.17 9.94 14.72
CA SER A 18 13.58 9.45 13.47
C SER A 18 12.09 9.30 13.64
N GLN A 19 11.34 9.94 12.75
CA GLN A 19 9.92 9.66 12.62
C GLN A 19 9.73 8.20 12.18
N ILE A 20 8.70 7.55 12.69
CA ILE A 20 8.28 6.21 12.30
C ILE A 20 6.81 6.21 11.84
N PRO A 21 6.42 5.26 10.96
CA PRO A 21 5.02 5.05 10.62
C PRO A 21 4.19 4.73 11.88
N LYS A 22 2.98 5.29 11.99
CA LYS A 22 2.07 4.97 13.10
C LYS A 22 1.69 3.48 13.10
N SER A 23 1.66 2.87 11.91
CA SER A 23 1.39 1.45 11.65
C SER A 23 2.39 0.51 12.34
N PHE A 24 3.58 0.99 12.74
CA PHE A 24 4.55 0.21 13.53
C PHE A 24 4.12 -0.06 14.96
N ILE A 25 3.13 0.67 15.48
CA ILE A 25 2.75 0.58 16.88
C ILE A 25 1.25 0.28 16.95
N PHE A 26 0.89 -0.67 17.79
CA PHE A 26 -0.49 -1.10 17.97
C PHE A 26 -0.72 -1.47 19.44
N ASP A 27 -1.96 -1.36 19.88
CA ASP A 27 -2.32 -1.59 21.28
C ASP A 27 -1.90 -2.99 21.77
N GLY A 28 -1.23 -3.04 22.91
CA GLY A 28 -0.76 -4.28 23.53
C GLY A 28 0.56 -4.85 22.98
N MET A 29 1.17 -4.19 21.98
CA MET A 29 2.54 -4.49 21.55
C MET A 29 3.52 -4.22 22.70
N THR A 30 4.40 -5.17 23.00
CA THR A 30 5.53 -4.90 23.91
C THR A 30 6.61 -4.17 23.14
N LEU A 31 6.92 -2.95 23.56
CA LEU A 31 7.81 -2.06 22.83
C LEU A 31 9.28 -2.45 23.04
N PRO A 32 10.06 -2.67 21.95
CA PRO A 32 11.47 -3.02 22.07
C PRO A 32 12.34 -1.81 22.46
N ILE A 33 11.83 -0.59 22.26
CA ILE A 33 12.50 0.69 22.47
C ILE A 33 11.50 1.76 22.97
N PRO A 34 11.96 2.87 23.55
CA PRO A 34 11.09 3.98 23.92
C PRO A 34 10.49 4.70 22.71
N ILE A 35 9.30 5.28 22.90
CA ILE A 35 8.57 6.03 21.86
C ILE A 35 8.30 7.46 22.33
N PHE A 36 8.38 8.39 21.39
CA PHE A 36 8.25 9.82 21.62
C PHE A 36 7.21 10.47 20.70
N VAL A 37 6.66 11.59 21.15
CA VAL A 37 5.89 12.53 20.33
C VAL A 37 6.60 13.88 20.36
N ARG A 38 6.74 14.52 19.19
CA ARG A 38 7.32 15.86 19.11
C ARG A 38 6.31 16.90 19.60
N LEU A 39 6.71 17.71 20.58
CA LEU A 39 5.90 18.81 21.10
C LEU A 39 6.15 20.11 20.33
N LYS A 40 7.42 20.39 20.06
CA LYS A 40 7.92 21.51 19.27
C LYS A 40 9.34 21.19 18.79
N GLU A 41 9.99 22.11 18.09
CA GLU A 41 11.38 21.97 17.70
C GLU A 41 12.28 21.59 18.88
N HIS A 42 13.14 20.59 18.63
CA HIS A 42 14.06 19.99 19.60
C HIS A 42 13.41 19.42 20.88
N THR A 43 12.08 19.35 20.99
CA THR A 43 11.38 18.99 22.23
C THR A 43 10.48 17.80 22.00
N TYR A 44 10.79 16.68 22.67
CA TYR A 44 10.10 15.41 22.50
C TYR A 44 9.61 14.87 23.84
N LEU A 45 8.34 14.48 23.89
CA LEU A 45 7.74 13.83 25.06
C LEU A 45 7.83 12.32 24.90
N MET A 46 8.48 11.63 25.84
CA MET A 46 8.41 10.18 25.91
C MET A 46 7.01 9.76 26.35
N ILE A 47 6.34 8.99 25.49
CA ILE A 47 4.98 8.49 25.73
C ILE A 47 4.97 7.02 26.16
N SER A 48 6.04 6.27 25.93
CA SER A 48 6.20 4.88 26.38
C SER A 48 7.67 4.51 26.51
N LYS A 49 8.00 3.67 27.49
CA LYS A 49 9.33 3.12 27.73
C LYS A 49 9.50 1.78 27.02
N LYS A 50 10.75 1.35 26.90
CA LYS A 50 11.07 -0.04 26.51
C LYS A 50 10.42 -1.02 27.49
N GLY A 51 9.77 -2.05 26.96
CA GLY A 51 9.06 -3.07 27.73
C GLY A 51 7.60 -2.73 28.02
N ASP A 52 7.20 -1.47 27.86
CA ASP A 52 5.81 -1.07 28.04
C ASP A 52 4.92 -1.70 26.98
N LYS A 53 3.65 -1.91 27.35
CA LYS A 53 2.59 -2.24 26.41
C LYS A 53 2.13 -0.94 25.73
N ALA A 54 2.25 -0.87 24.42
CA ALA A 54 1.79 0.28 23.66
C ALA A 54 0.29 0.54 23.88
N GLN A 55 -0.06 1.81 24.03
CA GLN A 55 -1.43 2.31 24.17
C GLN A 55 -1.68 3.43 23.17
N VAL A 56 -1.67 3.07 21.89
CA VAL A 56 -1.92 3.96 20.74
C VAL A 56 -3.30 4.58 20.80
N SER A 57 -4.31 3.85 21.26
CA SER A 57 -5.67 4.40 21.48
C SER A 57 -5.66 5.62 22.41
N ASN A 58 -4.77 5.65 23.40
CA ASN A 58 -4.61 6.79 24.31
C ASN A 58 -3.88 7.97 23.66
N LEU A 59 -3.15 7.75 22.57
CA LEU A 59 -2.50 8.82 21.81
C LEU A 59 -3.49 9.68 21.01
N LYS A 60 -4.73 9.22 20.82
CA LYS A 60 -5.83 10.04 20.27
C LYS A 60 -6.17 11.26 21.15
N SER A 61 -5.73 11.26 22.41
CA SER A 61 -5.90 12.41 23.33
C SER A 61 -4.97 13.58 23.02
N PHE A 62 -3.91 13.37 22.22
CA PHE A 62 -3.14 14.47 21.63
C PHE A 62 -4.02 15.10 20.55
N LYS A 63 -4.70 16.19 20.92
CA LYS A 63 -5.86 16.87 20.29
C LYS A 63 -5.84 17.19 18.78
N ASN A 64 -4.86 16.74 18.01
CA ASN A 64 -4.86 16.81 16.54
C ASN A 64 -4.40 15.46 15.97
N ASP A 65 -5.15 14.90 15.02
CA ASP A 65 -4.82 13.66 14.29
C ASP A 65 -3.43 13.67 13.61
N ASN A 66 -2.77 14.82 13.58
CA ASN A 66 -1.46 15.08 13.00
C ASN A 66 -0.24 14.82 13.90
N PHE A 67 -0.40 14.25 15.10
CA PHE A 67 0.77 13.91 15.91
C PHE A 67 1.67 12.90 15.17
N ARG A 68 2.98 13.13 15.22
CA ARG A 68 3.99 12.25 14.61
C ARG A 68 4.70 11.49 15.71
N VAL A 69 4.98 10.22 15.45
CA VAL A 69 5.64 9.33 16.40
C VAL A 69 7.11 9.21 16.03
N TYR A 70 7.97 9.27 17.05
CA TYR A 70 9.41 9.28 16.89
C TYR A 70 10.08 8.24 17.79
N VAL A 71 11.24 7.80 17.34
CA VAL A 71 12.20 6.99 18.10
C VAL A 71 13.57 7.65 17.98
N ARG A 72 14.53 7.28 18.82
CA ARG A 72 15.92 7.70 18.61
C ARG A 72 16.42 7.10 17.30
N ALA A 73 17.07 7.90 16.46
CA ALA A 73 17.56 7.47 15.16
C ALA A 73 18.48 6.25 15.25
N ALA A 74 19.37 6.23 16.26
CA ALA A 74 20.28 5.12 16.54
C ALA A 74 19.57 3.81 16.93
N GLU A 75 18.31 3.87 17.38
CA GLU A 75 17.53 2.71 17.81
C GLU A 75 16.50 2.26 16.77
N LYS A 76 16.31 3.01 15.68
CA LYS A 76 15.29 2.73 14.66
C LYS A 76 15.39 1.30 14.11
N PHE A 77 16.61 0.84 13.84
CA PHE A 77 16.86 -0.50 13.31
C PHE A 77 16.35 -1.62 14.23
N ILE A 78 16.33 -1.41 15.55
CA ILE A 78 15.86 -2.39 16.53
C ILE A 78 14.34 -2.57 16.37
N LEU A 79 13.62 -1.47 16.23
CA LEU A 79 12.17 -1.50 16.02
C LEU A 79 11.84 -2.13 14.67
N THR A 80 12.49 -1.71 13.58
CA THR A 80 12.23 -2.26 12.24
C THR A 80 12.48 -3.77 12.20
N SER A 81 13.62 -4.23 12.74
CA SER A 81 13.93 -5.68 12.81
C SER A 81 12.94 -6.45 13.70
N PHE A 82 12.45 -5.83 14.77
CA PHE A 82 11.44 -6.42 15.63
C PHE A 82 10.10 -6.59 14.88
N ILE A 83 9.66 -5.58 14.14
CA ILE A 83 8.42 -5.64 13.35
C ILE A 83 8.54 -6.67 12.23
N GLU A 84 9.68 -6.75 11.54
CA GLU A 84 9.93 -7.79 10.52
C GLU A 84 9.80 -9.19 11.12
N SER A 85 10.51 -9.46 12.22
CA SER A 85 10.44 -10.76 12.89
C SER A 85 9.02 -11.08 13.40
N LEU A 86 8.32 -10.08 13.93
CA LEU A 86 6.94 -10.24 14.39
C LEU A 86 6.01 -10.56 13.23
N THR A 87 6.15 -9.88 12.10
CA THR A 87 5.31 -10.09 10.92
C THR A 87 5.51 -11.50 10.36
N GLU A 88 6.75 -11.95 10.24
CA GLU A 88 7.08 -13.32 9.81
C GLU A 88 6.51 -14.39 10.75
N LYS A 89 6.55 -14.18 12.07
CA LYS A 89 6.00 -15.13 13.05
C LYS A 89 4.48 -15.14 13.09
N THR A 90 3.84 -14.06 12.67
CA THR A 90 2.38 -13.89 12.80
C THR A 90 1.63 -14.20 11.52
N ILE A 91 2.26 -14.12 10.35
CA ILE A 91 1.59 -14.33 9.06
C ILE A 91 0.91 -15.71 8.96
N ASP A 92 1.57 -16.75 9.47
CA ASP A 92 1.07 -18.13 9.46
C ASP A 92 0.37 -18.52 10.79
N ASN A 93 0.26 -17.59 11.75
CA ASN A 93 -0.38 -17.85 13.04
C ASN A 93 -1.91 -17.68 12.94
N PRO A 94 -2.71 -18.74 13.18
CA PRO A 94 -4.18 -18.65 13.11
C PRO A 94 -4.80 -17.87 14.27
N GLY A 95 -4.07 -17.67 15.37
CA GLY A 95 -4.52 -16.86 16.51
C GLY A 95 -4.39 -15.35 16.30
N VAL A 96 -3.83 -14.92 15.17
CA VAL A 96 -3.74 -13.52 14.77
C VAL A 96 -4.73 -13.27 13.64
N THR A 97 -5.55 -12.22 13.76
CA THR A 97 -6.56 -11.90 12.73
C THR A 97 -5.90 -11.34 11.47
N VAL A 98 -6.57 -11.48 10.33
CA VAL A 98 -6.08 -10.98 9.04
C VAL A 98 -5.86 -9.48 9.08
N GLU A 99 -6.72 -8.73 9.77
CA GLU A 99 -6.61 -7.27 9.94
C GLU A 99 -5.32 -6.88 10.67
N LYS A 100 -4.93 -7.63 11.71
CA LYS A 100 -3.67 -7.41 12.42
C LYS A 100 -2.45 -7.75 11.57
N LYS A 101 -2.50 -8.86 10.83
CA LYS A 101 -1.42 -9.24 9.90
C LYS A 101 -1.22 -8.17 8.82
N ASN A 102 -2.33 -7.72 8.25
CA ASN A 102 -2.38 -6.64 7.28
C ASN A 102 -1.77 -5.34 7.84
N GLN A 103 -2.09 -4.96 9.07
CA GLN A 103 -1.50 -3.78 9.72
C GLN A 103 0.02 -3.88 9.85
N PHE A 104 0.57 -5.05 10.19
CA PHE A 104 2.02 -5.24 10.29
C PHE A 104 2.70 -5.11 8.93
N ILE A 105 2.11 -5.72 7.90
CA ILE A 105 2.63 -5.65 6.54
C ILE A 105 2.58 -4.21 6.01
N ALA A 106 1.48 -3.49 6.25
CA ALA A 106 1.34 -2.08 5.89
C ALA A 106 2.44 -1.22 6.52
N GLY A 107 2.75 -1.45 7.81
CA GLY A 107 3.86 -0.76 8.47
C GLY A 107 5.21 -1.03 7.80
N LEU A 108 5.51 -2.30 7.49
CA LEU A 108 6.76 -2.65 6.80
C LEU A 108 6.87 -1.96 5.44
N LEU A 109 5.76 -1.86 4.71
CA LEU A 109 5.70 -1.16 3.43
C LEU A 109 5.88 0.35 3.58
N ASP A 110 5.21 0.99 4.55
CA ASP A 110 5.38 2.42 4.84
C ASP A 110 6.86 2.77 5.09
N GLU A 111 7.53 1.98 5.94
CA GLU A 111 8.95 2.16 6.23
C GLU A 111 9.82 1.90 4.99
N SER A 112 9.52 0.84 4.24
CA SER A 112 10.27 0.52 3.03
C SER A 112 10.14 1.62 1.98
N PHE A 113 8.96 2.23 1.86
CA PHE A 113 8.72 3.36 0.97
C PHE A 113 9.45 4.62 1.46
N GLN A 114 9.47 4.91 2.76
CA GLN A 114 10.26 6.03 3.29
C GLN A 114 11.77 5.83 3.06
N ASP A 115 12.28 4.61 3.18
CA ASP A 115 13.71 4.35 2.97
C ASP A 115 14.13 4.43 1.50
N LEU A 116 13.19 4.18 0.57
CA LEU A 116 13.40 4.47 -0.85
C LEU A 116 13.59 5.97 -1.11
N GLU A 117 12.95 6.87 -0.35
CA GLU A 117 13.17 8.33 -0.48
C GLU A 117 14.61 8.72 -0.13
N LYS A 118 15.26 7.95 0.75
CA LYS A 118 16.65 8.16 1.16
C LYS A 118 17.67 7.40 0.30
N ALA A 119 17.22 6.79 -0.80
CA ALA A 119 18.04 6.00 -1.72
C ALA A 119 18.83 4.85 -1.05
N GLN A 120 18.26 4.21 -0.01
CA GLN A 120 18.95 3.12 0.69
C GLN A 120 18.68 1.75 0.05
N PHE A 121 19.74 1.05 -0.35
CA PHE A 121 19.72 -0.30 -0.96
C PHE A 121 19.02 -1.38 -0.10
N THR A 122 18.95 -1.20 1.22
CA THR A 122 18.31 -2.14 2.17
C THR A 122 16.78 -2.20 2.03
N SER A 123 16.17 -1.30 1.27
CA SER A 123 14.72 -1.22 1.05
C SER A 123 14.18 -2.37 0.18
N ILE A 124 14.93 -2.88 -0.80
CA ILE A 124 14.36 -3.85 -1.77
C ILE A 124 14.22 -5.26 -1.22
N ALA A 125 15.18 -5.74 -0.44
CA ALA A 125 15.03 -7.04 0.23
C ALA A 125 13.77 -7.04 1.11
N ARG A 126 13.53 -5.93 1.82
CA ARG A 126 12.32 -5.72 2.62
C ARG A 126 11.06 -5.65 1.77
N LEU A 127 11.09 -4.98 0.62
CA LEU A 127 9.95 -4.93 -0.32
C LEU A 127 9.62 -6.30 -0.90
N LYS A 128 10.63 -7.10 -1.24
CA LYS A 128 10.43 -8.49 -1.69
C LYS A 128 9.83 -9.35 -0.58
N SER A 129 10.35 -9.24 0.64
CA SER A 129 9.78 -9.92 1.81
C SER A 129 8.35 -9.48 2.06
N ALA A 130 8.06 -8.18 1.99
CA ALA A 130 6.71 -7.63 2.11
C ALA A 130 5.79 -8.18 1.02
N GLY A 131 6.25 -8.28 -0.24
CA GLY A 131 5.52 -8.94 -1.32
C GLY A 131 5.14 -10.38 -0.99
N SER A 132 6.09 -11.18 -0.50
CA SER A 132 5.81 -12.55 -0.06
C SER A 132 4.79 -12.61 1.09
N LEU A 133 4.85 -11.65 2.03
CA LEU A 133 3.89 -11.55 3.12
C LEU A 133 2.49 -11.16 2.62
N VAL A 134 2.37 -10.22 1.67
CA VAL A 134 1.08 -9.85 1.06
C VAL A 134 0.49 -11.03 0.28
N VAL A 135 1.33 -11.82 -0.40
CA VAL A 135 0.91 -13.06 -1.05
C VAL A 135 0.31 -14.05 -0.05
N LYS A 136 1.01 -14.32 1.06
CA LYS A 136 0.52 -15.19 2.12
C LYS A 136 -0.76 -14.66 2.76
N LEU A 137 -0.87 -13.35 2.92
CA LEU A 137 -2.07 -12.69 3.43
C LEU A 137 -3.24 -12.85 2.45
N SER A 138 -3.00 -12.64 1.15
CA SER A 138 -4.01 -12.74 0.09
C SER A 138 -4.58 -14.16 0.02
N ALA A 139 -3.76 -15.19 0.21
CA ALA A 139 -4.21 -16.57 0.29
C ALA A 139 -5.15 -16.85 1.48
N GLN A 140 -5.15 -16.00 2.51
CA GLN A 140 -6.05 -16.08 3.67
C GLN A 140 -7.32 -15.24 3.50
N VAL A 141 -7.45 -14.51 2.39
CA VAL A 141 -8.54 -13.58 2.12
C VAL A 141 -9.45 -14.21 1.07
N PRO A 142 -10.61 -14.78 1.47
CA PRO A 142 -11.37 -15.69 0.62
C PRO A 142 -12.19 -15.00 -0.47
N SER A 143 -12.31 -13.67 -0.45
CA SER A 143 -13.14 -12.94 -1.41
C SER A 143 -12.71 -11.48 -1.59
N LEU A 144 -13.19 -10.87 -2.68
CA LEU A 144 -12.98 -9.46 -2.96
C LEU A 144 -13.54 -8.55 -1.86
N ALA A 145 -14.75 -8.77 -1.32
CA ALA A 145 -15.18 -7.88 -0.23
C ALA A 145 -14.36 -8.04 1.03
N LYS A 146 -13.89 -9.25 1.37
CA LYS A 146 -13.05 -9.36 2.56
C LYS A 146 -11.75 -8.58 2.36
N ALA A 147 -11.19 -8.58 1.15
CA ALA A 147 -10.06 -7.73 0.80
C ALA A 147 -10.42 -6.24 0.98
N LEU A 148 -11.52 -5.76 0.40
CA LEU A 148 -11.95 -4.37 0.51
C LEU A 148 -12.23 -3.94 1.96
N GLU A 149 -12.89 -4.78 2.76
CA GLU A 149 -13.18 -4.55 4.18
C GLU A 149 -11.89 -4.37 5.00
N ILE A 150 -10.91 -5.26 4.79
CA ILE A 150 -9.61 -5.18 5.48
C ILE A 150 -8.90 -3.86 5.13
N MET A 151 -8.99 -3.43 3.88
CA MET A 151 -8.35 -2.21 3.41
C MET A 151 -9.09 -0.96 3.87
N GLU A 152 -10.42 -0.96 3.92
CA GLU A 152 -11.24 0.14 4.43
C GLU A 152 -10.86 0.52 5.88
N ALA A 153 -10.58 -0.49 6.72
CA ALA A 153 -10.15 -0.27 8.10
C ALA A 153 -8.79 0.45 8.25
N GLN A 154 -7.99 0.54 7.19
CA GLN A 154 -6.72 1.25 7.19
C GLN A 154 -6.88 2.74 6.87
N SER A 155 -6.07 3.57 7.54
CA SER A 155 -5.94 4.98 7.19
C SER A 155 -5.41 5.14 5.75
N PRO A 156 -5.83 6.18 5.02
CA PRO A 156 -5.32 6.46 3.68
C PRO A 156 -3.79 6.59 3.67
N SER A 157 -3.13 5.84 2.78
CA SER A 157 -1.68 5.87 2.55
C SER A 157 -1.33 5.25 1.20
N GLU A 158 -0.12 5.52 0.70
CA GLU A 158 0.44 4.86 -0.49
C GLU A 158 0.55 3.33 -0.27
N SER A 159 0.94 2.89 0.93
CA SER A 159 1.01 1.47 1.29
C SER A 159 -0.37 0.80 1.25
N LYS A 160 -1.42 1.47 1.72
CA LYS A 160 -2.80 0.99 1.64
C LYS A 160 -3.18 0.78 0.18
N HIS A 161 -2.94 1.75 -0.68
CA HIS A 161 -3.25 1.62 -2.10
C HIS A 161 -2.46 0.46 -2.73
N ALA A 162 -1.15 0.43 -2.56
CA ALA A 162 -0.28 -0.63 -3.08
C ALA A 162 -0.70 -2.04 -2.62
N MET A 163 -1.02 -2.21 -1.33
CA MET A 163 -1.48 -3.50 -0.78
C MET A 163 -2.82 -3.91 -1.38
N MET A 164 -3.76 -2.98 -1.53
CA MET A 164 -5.08 -3.29 -2.05
C MET A 164 -4.98 -3.67 -3.53
N THR A 165 -4.25 -2.89 -4.32
CA THR A 165 -3.95 -3.19 -5.74
C THR A 165 -3.27 -4.55 -5.87
N CYS A 166 -2.34 -4.89 -4.97
CA CYS A 166 -1.72 -6.21 -4.92
C CYS A 166 -2.73 -7.33 -4.63
N MET A 167 -3.55 -7.20 -3.58
CA MET A 167 -4.56 -8.21 -3.22
C MET A 167 -5.59 -8.42 -4.33
N VAL A 168 -6.08 -7.33 -4.94
CA VAL A 168 -7.03 -7.39 -6.07
C VAL A 168 -6.37 -8.01 -7.30
N SER A 169 -5.12 -7.67 -7.59
CA SER A 169 -4.36 -8.29 -8.69
C SER A 169 -4.22 -9.80 -8.51
N MET A 170 -3.96 -10.26 -7.29
CA MET A 170 -3.85 -11.68 -6.97
C MET A 170 -5.18 -12.43 -7.17
N LEU A 171 -6.28 -11.86 -6.66
CA LEU A 171 -7.63 -12.42 -6.87
C LEU A 171 -8.01 -12.44 -8.35
N LEU A 172 -7.70 -11.37 -9.08
CA LEU A 172 -7.99 -11.25 -10.51
C LEU A 172 -7.18 -12.26 -11.34
N ALA A 173 -5.90 -12.45 -11.02
CA ALA A 173 -5.04 -13.43 -11.67
C ALA A 173 -5.52 -14.86 -11.43
N GLU A 174 -5.96 -15.17 -10.21
CA GLU A 174 -6.54 -16.48 -9.87
C GLU A 174 -7.84 -16.73 -10.65
N GLU A 175 -8.78 -15.78 -10.63
CA GLU A 175 -10.04 -15.88 -11.39
C GLU A 175 -9.80 -16.00 -12.90
N ALA A 176 -8.76 -15.35 -13.42
CA ALA A 176 -8.36 -15.45 -14.83
C ALA A 176 -7.56 -16.73 -15.15
N SER A 177 -7.30 -17.61 -14.17
CA SER A 177 -6.44 -18.80 -14.32
C SER A 177 -5.03 -18.47 -14.83
N MET A 178 -4.51 -17.31 -14.45
CA MET A 178 -3.18 -16.81 -14.82
C MET A 178 -2.17 -16.88 -13.67
N LEU A 179 -2.62 -17.26 -12.47
CA LEU A 179 -1.77 -17.36 -11.29
C LEU A 179 -1.06 -18.71 -11.21
N ASN A 180 0.24 -18.67 -10.94
CA ASN A 180 1.05 -19.83 -10.58
C ASN A 180 2.25 -19.36 -9.75
N ASN A 181 2.99 -20.28 -9.13
CA ASN A 181 4.12 -19.95 -8.25
C ASN A 181 5.19 -19.05 -8.90
N LEU A 182 5.44 -19.16 -10.22
CA LEU A 182 6.43 -18.34 -10.91
C LEU A 182 5.94 -16.91 -11.19
N VAL A 183 4.63 -16.73 -11.32
CA VAL A 183 3.96 -15.46 -11.63
C VAL A 183 3.62 -14.70 -10.36
N GLN A 184 3.17 -15.40 -9.33
CA GLN A 184 2.66 -14.85 -8.07
C GLN A 184 3.63 -13.86 -7.42
N ASP A 185 4.89 -14.24 -7.24
CA ASP A 185 5.88 -13.37 -6.61
C ASP A 185 6.14 -12.11 -7.44
N LYS A 186 6.19 -12.25 -8.77
CA LYS A 186 6.42 -11.14 -9.71
C LYS A 186 5.24 -10.18 -9.75
N LEU A 187 4.02 -10.73 -9.77
CA LEU A 187 2.78 -9.96 -9.75
C LEU A 187 2.65 -9.18 -8.45
N ALA A 188 2.89 -9.82 -7.31
CA ALA A 188 2.78 -9.18 -6.02
C ALA A 188 3.81 -8.06 -5.82
N VAL A 189 5.09 -8.34 -6.11
CA VAL A 189 6.14 -7.32 -6.01
C VAL A 189 5.91 -6.18 -7.02
N GLY A 190 5.49 -6.49 -8.25
CA GLY A 190 5.17 -5.49 -9.25
C GLY A 190 3.98 -4.62 -8.86
N ALA A 191 2.91 -5.22 -8.35
CA ALA A 191 1.73 -4.48 -7.87
C ALA A 191 2.06 -3.61 -6.65
N LEU A 192 2.95 -4.04 -5.75
CA LEU A 192 3.38 -3.19 -4.63
C LEU A 192 4.27 -2.02 -5.06
N LEU A 193 4.94 -2.12 -6.21
CA LEU A 193 5.90 -1.13 -6.70
C LEU A 193 5.40 -0.31 -7.89
N HIS A 194 4.19 -0.55 -8.39
CA HIS A 194 3.71 0.05 -9.64
C HIS A 194 3.86 1.58 -9.64
N ASP A 195 3.52 2.21 -8.51
CA ASP A 195 3.59 3.66 -8.31
C ASP A 195 4.89 4.17 -7.69
N VAL A 196 5.95 3.35 -7.57
CA VAL A 196 7.21 3.78 -6.94
C VAL A 196 7.82 5.02 -7.62
N GLY A 197 7.51 5.20 -8.91
CA GLY A 197 7.95 6.33 -9.70
C GLY A 197 7.34 7.67 -9.30
N MET A 198 6.22 7.67 -8.55
CA MET A 198 5.56 8.87 -8.04
C MET A 198 6.50 9.75 -7.19
N LYS A 199 7.52 9.15 -6.58
CA LYS A 199 8.56 9.85 -5.82
C LYS A 199 9.41 10.80 -6.66
N PHE A 200 9.45 10.59 -7.97
CA PHE A 200 10.17 11.44 -8.91
C PHE A 200 9.26 12.48 -9.57
N ILE A 201 8.02 12.60 -9.10
CA ILE A 201 7.06 13.62 -9.50
C ILE A 201 7.06 14.74 -8.46
N PRO A 202 7.11 16.02 -8.86
CA PRO A 202 7.05 17.14 -7.93
C PRO A 202 5.83 17.04 -6.99
N ALA A 203 6.06 17.18 -5.68
CA ALA A 203 5.00 17.09 -4.67
C ALA A 203 3.84 18.08 -4.92
N ALA A 204 4.14 19.26 -5.48
CA ALA A 204 3.13 20.24 -5.85
C ALA A 204 2.13 19.74 -6.92
N ILE A 205 2.55 18.82 -7.80
CA ILE A 205 1.66 18.18 -8.78
C ILE A 205 0.85 17.08 -8.09
N VAL A 206 1.52 16.20 -7.32
CA VAL A 206 0.87 15.06 -6.65
C VAL A 206 -0.21 15.51 -5.66
N GLN A 207 0.01 16.61 -4.95
CA GLN A 207 -0.93 17.15 -3.96
C GLN A 207 -2.08 17.97 -4.58
N LYS A 208 -1.96 18.32 -5.87
CA LYS A 208 -2.95 19.11 -6.59
C LYS A 208 -4.03 18.18 -7.15
N PRO A 209 -5.34 18.49 -7.00
CA PRO A 209 -6.39 17.68 -7.58
C PRO A 209 -6.22 17.50 -9.10
N ARG A 210 -6.41 16.27 -9.61
CA ARG A 210 -6.14 15.94 -11.02
C ARG A 210 -6.90 16.83 -12.02
N HIS A 211 -8.13 17.21 -11.70
CA HIS A 211 -8.98 18.07 -12.55
C HIS A 211 -8.45 19.51 -12.70
N GLU A 212 -7.49 19.91 -11.85
CA GLU A 212 -6.84 21.22 -11.92
C GLU A 212 -5.50 21.19 -12.66
N TRP A 213 -5.04 20.02 -13.10
CA TRP A 213 -3.73 19.88 -13.73
C TRP A 213 -3.67 20.56 -15.10
N SER A 214 -2.56 21.24 -15.37
CA SER A 214 -2.23 21.69 -16.73
C SER A 214 -1.80 20.50 -17.60
N ALA A 215 -1.74 20.73 -18.91
CA ALA A 215 -1.24 19.71 -19.85
C ALA A 215 0.23 19.33 -19.55
N GLU A 216 1.04 20.29 -19.11
CA GLU A 216 2.43 20.07 -18.70
C GLU A 216 2.51 19.25 -17.41
N GLU A 217 1.68 19.57 -16.41
CA GLU A 217 1.63 18.82 -15.14
C GLU A 217 1.20 17.37 -15.39
N LEU A 218 0.19 17.16 -16.25
CA LEU A 218 -0.23 15.82 -16.67
C LEU A 218 0.90 15.07 -17.40
N THR A 219 1.63 15.74 -18.30
CA THR A 219 2.77 15.14 -19.00
C THR A 219 3.88 14.72 -18.03
N ILE A 220 4.15 15.54 -17.01
CA ILE A 220 5.11 15.21 -15.96
C ILE A 220 4.62 14.01 -15.15
N TYR A 221 3.36 14.01 -14.72
CA TYR A 221 2.75 12.89 -13.98
C TYR A 221 2.86 11.57 -14.76
N GLN A 222 2.55 11.59 -16.06
CA GLN A 222 2.63 10.41 -16.94
C GLN A 222 4.04 9.84 -17.11
N THR A 223 5.08 10.51 -16.60
CA THR A 223 6.46 9.99 -16.62
C THR A 223 6.75 9.01 -15.47
N HIS A 224 5.90 8.95 -14.43
CA HIS A 224 6.18 8.13 -13.26
C HIS A 224 6.37 6.62 -13.57
N PRO A 225 5.66 5.98 -14.53
CA PRO A 225 5.86 4.55 -14.79
C PRO A 225 7.30 4.27 -15.26
N ILE A 226 7.80 5.09 -16.19
CA ILE A 226 9.18 4.93 -16.71
C ILE A 226 10.20 5.27 -15.63
N LYS A 227 10.03 6.38 -14.90
CA LYS A 227 10.97 6.76 -13.84
C LYS A 227 11.04 5.70 -12.74
N GLY A 228 9.90 5.09 -12.39
CA GLY A 228 9.84 3.97 -11.46
C GLY A 228 10.62 2.77 -11.97
N ALA A 229 10.36 2.34 -13.21
CA ALA A 229 11.08 1.21 -13.80
C ALA A 229 12.59 1.47 -13.93
N GLU A 230 13.00 2.70 -14.28
CA GLU A 230 14.41 3.11 -14.35
C GLU A 230 15.09 3.07 -12.99
N ALA A 231 14.42 3.55 -11.94
CA ALA A 231 14.94 3.47 -10.57
C ALA A 231 15.14 2.02 -10.13
N LEU A 232 14.23 1.12 -10.54
CA LEU A 232 14.28 -0.29 -10.16
C LEU A 232 15.27 -1.12 -10.99
N ARG A 233 15.59 -0.72 -12.23
CA ARG A 233 16.37 -1.56 -13.16
C ARG A 233 17.79 -1.88 -12.68
N HIS A 234 18.35 -1.03 -11.83
CA HIS A 234 19.72 -1.17 -11.31
C HIS A 234 19.80 -2.09 -10.09
N ILE A 235 18.67 -2.59 -9.63
CA ILE A 235 18.58 -3.36 -8.40
C ILE A 235 18.81 -4.83 -8.70
N GLN A 236 19.80 -5.41 -8.02
CA GLN A 236 20.16 -6.80 -8.22
C GLN A 236 18.99 -7.73 -7.90
N GLY A 237 18.71 -8.65 -8.84
CA GLY A 237 17.64 -9.62 -8.73
C GLY A 237 16.24 -9.04 -8.91
N MET A 238 16.07 -7.81 -9.39
CA MET A 238 14.78 -7.33 -9.86
C MET A 238 14.40 -8.07 -11.15
N SER A 239 13.19 -8.63 -11.22
CA SER A 239 12.77 -9.36 -12.42
C SER A 239 12.32 -8.40 -13.52
N VAL A 240 12.51 -8.81 -14.78
CA VAL A 240 12.05 -8.04 -15.94
C VAL A 240 10.54 -7.85 -15.88
N GLU A 241 9.79 -8.83 -15.42
CA GLU A 241 8.33 -8.71 -15.32
C GLU A 241 7.89 -7.66 -14.30
N VAL A 242 8.60 -7.50 -13.18
CA VAL A 242 8.32 -6.40 -12.24
C VAL A 242 8.58 -5.06 -12.91
N LEU A 243 9.69 -4.91 -13.65
CA LEU A 243 9.98 -3.67 -14.39
C LEU A 243 8.90 -3.38 -15.43
N MET A 244 8.38 -4.40 -16.11
CA MET A 244 7.31 -4.25 -17.10
C MET A 244 5.97 -3.89 -16.44
N ILE A 245 5.63 -4.47 -15.28
CA ILE A 245 4.45 -4.06 -14.50
C ILE A 245 4.54 -2.56 -14.19
N VAL A 246 5.65 -2.14 -13.59
CA VAL A 246 5.86 -0.73 -13.21
C VAL A 246 5.82 0.19 -14.42
N ALA A 247 6.45 -0.18 -15.53
CA ALA A 247 6.50 0.65 -16.73
C ALA A 247 5.18 0.72 -17.54
N GLU A 248 4.31 -0.28 -17.41
CA GLU A 248 3.18 -0.49 -18.34
C GLU A 248 1.81 -0.57 -17.64
N HIS A 249 1.71 -0.44 -16.32
CA HIS A 249 0.44 -0.56 -15.60
C HIS A 249 -0.63 0.47 -16.04
N HIS A 250 -0.22 1.61 -16.62
CA HIS A 250 -1.13 2.59 -17.21
C HIS A 250 -1.34 2.44 -18.73
N GLU A 251 -0.78 1.39 -19.36
CA GLU A 251 -1.09 1.06 -20.74
C GLU A 251 -2.49 0.44 -20.84
N LEU A 252 -3.25 0.89 -21.84
CA LEU A 252 -4.62 0.45 -22.05
C LEU A 252 -4.70 -0.40 -23.31
N SER A 253 -5.53 -1.43 -23.28
CA SER A 253 -5.64 -2.45 -24.35
C SER A 253 -6.07 -1.86 -25.70
N ASN A 254 -6.80 -0.74 -25.68
CA ASN A 254 -7.18 0.04 -26.87
C ASN A 254 -6.04 0.95 -27.42
N GLY A 255 -4.92 1.09 -26.70
CA GLY A 255 -3.78 1.93 -27.05
C GLY A 255 -3.88 3.40 -26.62
N THR A 256 -4.88 3.79 -25.81
CA THR A 256 -5.03 5.17 -25.31
C THR A 256 -4.32 5.41 -23.97
N GLY A 257 -3.69 4.38 -23.41
CA GLY A 257 -2.90 4.49 -22.18
C GLY A 257 -1.55 5.14 -22.42
N TYR A 258 -0.71 5.18 -21.39
CA TYR A 258 0.61 5.81 -21.40
C TYR A 258 1.60 4.89 -20.67
N PRO A 259 2.93 5.05 -20.85
CA PRO A 259 3.65 6.12 -21.56
C PRO A 259 3.96 5.86 -23.04
N LYS A 260 3.83 4.62 -23.53
CA LYS A 260 4.20 4.19 -24.89
C LYS A 260 3.00 4.11 -25.85
N ASN A 261 1.77 4.22 -25.34
CA ASN A 261 0.53 4.11 -26.12
C ASN A 261 0.44 2.80 -26.90
N ILE A 262 0.80 1.68 -26.26
CA ILE A 262 0.83 0.36 -26.88
C ILE A 262 -0.50 -0.37 -26.72
N ARG A 263 -0.87 -1.19 -27.71
CA ARG A 263 -2.11 -1.98 -27.69
C ARG A 263 -1.93 -3.33 -27.00
N ASP A 264 -3.06 -3.95 -26.63
CA ASP A 264 -3.16 -5.18 -25.83
C ASP A 264 -2.05 -6.22 -26.07
N VAL A 265 -1.82 -6.62 -27.33
CA VAL A 265 -0.85 -7.67 -27.69
C VAL A 265 0.61 -7.35 -27.33
N ARG A 266 0.93 -6.08 -27.06
CA ARG A 266 2.28 -5.62 -26.69
C ARG A 266 2.43 -5.34 -25.19
N ILE A 267 1.33 -5.20 -24.46
CA ILE A 267 1.36 -4.93 -23.01
C ILE A 267 1.69 -6.24 -22.30
N ASN A 268 2.60 -6.20 -21.32
CA ASN A 268 2.86 -7.35 -20.47
C ASN A 268 1.58 -7.83 -19.78
N ASN A 269 1.34 -9.15 -19.78
CA ASN A 269 0.12 -9.70 -19.19
C ASN A 269 -0.05 -9.38 -17.70
N LEU A 270 1.04 -9.28 -16.93
CA LEU A 270 0.97 -8.90 -15.52
C LEU A 270 0.68 -7.41 -15.36
N ALA A 271 1.22 -6.57 -16.24
CA ALA A 271 0.87 -5.14 -16.28
C ALA A 271 -0.62 -4.93 -16.54
N LYS A 272 -1.25 -5.73 -17.42
CA LYS A 272 -2.70 -5.66 -17.67
C LYS A 272 -3.53 -5.99 -16.43
N ILE A 273 -3.09 -6.98 -15.64
CA ILE A 273 -3.74 -7.36 -14.39
C ILE A 273 -3.64 -6.20 -13.40
N VAL A 274 -2.43 -5.68 -13.20
CA VAL A 274 -2.17 -4.59 -12.24
C VAL A 274 -2.89 -3.31 -12.65
N GLY A 275 -2.86 -2.92 -13.93
CA GLY A 275 -3.54 -1.72 -14.41
C GLY A 275 -5.06 -1.75 -14.24
N LEU A 276 -5.69 -2.91 -14.49
CA LEU A 276 -7.13 -3.06 -14.23
C LEU A 276 -7.43 -3.05 -12.72
N ALA A 277 -6.60 -3.72 -11.91
CA ALA A 277 -6.75 -3.75 -10.46
C ALA A 277 -6.57 -2.34 -9.86
N ASP A 278 -5.54 -1.61 -10.28
CA ASP A 278 -5.23 -0.24 -9.87
C ASP A 278 -6.41 0.69 -10.14
N GLN A 279 -6.92 0.72 -11.39
CA GLN A 279 -8.08 1.55 -11.73
C GLN A 279 -9.30 1.21 -10.89
N PHE A 280 -9.58 -0.08 -10.66
CA PHE A 280 -10.69 -0.50 -9.82
C PHE A 280 -10.48 -0.03 -8.37
N CYS A 281 -9.28 -0.23 -7.84
CA CYS A 281 -8.85 0.17 -6.51
C CYS A 281 -8.98 1.68 -6.30
N GLU A 282 -8.60 2.47 -7.29
CA GLU A 282 -8.71 3.93 -7.28
C GLU A 282 -10.17 4.37 -7.07
N LEU A 283 -11.10 3.81 -7.87
CA LEU A 283 -12.52 4.13 -7.81
C LEU A 283 -13.16 3.76 -6.46
N VAL A 284 -12.76 2.65 -5.85
CA VAL A 284 -13.33 2.22 -4.56
C VAL A 284 -12.67 2.88 -3.35
N SER A 285 -11.58 3.63 -3.53
CA SER A 285 -10.79 4.21 -2.44
C SER A 285 -11.00 5.70 -2.16
N ASN A 286 -11.87 6.38 -2.92
CA ASN A 286 -12.12 7.82 -2.80
C ASN A 286 -10.90 8.71 -3.12
N SER A 287 -9.95 8.24 -3.93
CA SER A 287 -8.72 9.00 -4.23
C SER A 287 -8.98 10.32 -4.96
N GLU A 288 -10.07 10.42 -5.72
CA GLU A 288 -10.44 11.60 -6.50
C GLU A 288 -11.69 12.33 -5.97
N GLY A 289 -12.07 12.08 -4.72
CA GLY A 289 -13.20 12.75 -4.06
C GLY A 289 -14.57 12.14 -4.33
N GLN A 290 -14.62 11.01 -5.06
CA GLN A 290 -15.81 10.16 -5.17
C GLN A 290 -15.46 8.70 -4.85
N THR A 291 -16.21 8.10 -3.92
CA THR A 291 -16.13 6.66 -3.63
C THR A 291 -17.21 5.92 -4.40
N TYR A 292 -16.82 4.91 -5.16
CA TYR A 292 -17.75 3.98 -5.81
C TYR A 292 -17.83 2.68 -5.01
N SER A 293 -19.02 2.07 -4.95
CA SER A 293 -19.13 0.65 -4.60
C SER A 293 -18.48 -0.23 -5.68
N ALA A 294 -18.19 -1.49 -5.38
CA ALA A 294 -17.53 -2.39 -6.33
C ALA A 294 -18.31 -2.56 -7.65
N ASP A 295 -19.64 -2.63 -7.58
CA ASP A 295 -20.51 -2.70 -8.76
C ASP A 295 -20.53 -1.38 -9.55
N GLN A 296 -20.53 -0.24 -8.85
CA GLN A 296 -20.43 1.07 -9.49
C GLN A 296 -19.07 1.27 -10.17
N ALA A 297 -17.97 0.80 -9.57
CA ALA A 297 -16.63 0.88 -10.15
C ALA A 297 -16.56 0.06 -11.45
N VAL A 298 -17.11 -1.17 -11.46
CA VAL A 298 -17.25 -1.98 -12.68
C VAL A 298 -18.08 -1.25 -13.73
N ALA A 299 -19.25 -0.72 -13.34
CA ALA A 299 -20.13 0.00 -14.26
C ALA A 299 -19.47 1.27 -14.82
N TYR A 300 -18.66 1.96 -14.04
CA TYR A 300 -17.88 3.12 -14.47
C TYR A 300 -16.84 2.73 -15.52
N ILE A 301 -16.05 1.68 -15.25
CA ILE A 301 -15.06 1.16 -16.21
C ILE A 301 -15.72 0.72 -17.52
N GLU A 302 -16.89 0.06 -17.45
CA GLU A 302 -17.59 -0.42 -18.63
C GLU A 302 -18.24 0.72 -19.45
N ASN A 303 -18.99 1.60 -18.78
CA ASN A 303 -19.89 2.54 -19.45
C ASN A 303 -19.32 3.95 -19.60
N VAL A 304 -18.46 4.39 -18.68
CA VAL A 304 -17.88 5.74 -18.70
C VAL A 304 -16.52 5.73 -19.40
N LEU A 305 -15.64 4.79 -19.04
CA LEU A 305 -14.33 4.65 -19.69
C LEU A 305 -14.40 3.89 -21.02
N GLY A 306 -15.51 3.21 -21.32
CA GLY A 306 -15.69 2.42 -22.53
C GLY A 306 -14.87 1.13 -22.56
N GLN A 307 -14.58 0.55 -21.39
CA GLN A 307 -13.85 -0.71 -21.21
C GLN A 307 -12.50 -0.73 -21.96
N PRO A 308 -11.54 0.13 -21.60
CA PRO A 308 -10.27 0.23 -22.33
C PRO A 308 -9.28 -0.91 -22.02
N TYR A 309 -9.67 -1.86 -21.18
CA TYR A 309 -8.84 -2.97 -20.66
C TYR A 309 -9.04 -4.27 -21.44
N ASN A 310 -8.26 -5.30 -21.12
CA ASN A 310 -8.40 -6.62 -21.72
C ASN A 310 -9.77 -7.23 -21.38
N LYS A 311 -10.51 -7.70 -22.40
CA LYS A 311 -11.88 -8.22 -22.24
C LYS A 311 -11.99 -9.46 -21.34
N GLY A 312 -10.99 -10.34 -21.39
CA GLY A 312 -10.94 -11.54 -20.56
C GLY A 312 -10.76 -11.17 -19.09
N LEU A 313 -9.74 -10.35 -18.79
CA LEU A 313 -9.49 -9.85 -17.45
C LEU A 313 -10.68 -9.04 -16.90
N PHE A 314 -11.29 -8.20 -17.73
CA PHE A 314 -12.47 -7.45 -17.29
C PHE A 314 -13.65 -8.36 -16.94
N SER A 315 -13.85 -9.44 -17.70
CA SER A 315 -14.85 -10.46 -17.35
C SER A 315 -14.55 -11.13 -16.00
N SER A 316 -13.29 -11.46 -15.72
CA SER A 316 -12.86 -11.99 -14.42
C SER A 316 -13.14 -11.01 -13.28
N LEU A 317 -12.87 -9.71 -13.46
CA LEU A 317 -13.23 -8.69 -12.46
C LEU A 317 -14.75 -8.66 -12.21
N LYS A 318 -15.57 -8.72 -13.26
CA LYS A 318 -17.04 -8.78 -13.14
C LYS A 318 -17.49 -10.00 -12.34
N ASN A 319 -16.87 -11.16 -12.55
CA ASN A 319 -17.19 -12.37 -11.81
C ASN A 319 -16.90 -12.21 -10.31
N LEU A 320 -15.72 -11.68 -9.96
CA LEU A 320 -15.34 -11.41 -8.57
C LEU A 320 -16.36 -10.50 -7.86
N VAL A 321 -16.81 -9.44 -8.53
CA VAL A 321 -17.83 -8.51 -7.99
C VAL A 321 -19.22 -9.16 -7.90
N ASN A 322 -19.60 -9.98 -8.89
CA ASN A 322 -20.91 -10.66 -8.88
C ASN A 322 -21.03 -11.70 -7.77
N VAL A 323 -19.99 -12.53 -7.58
CA VAL A 323 -19.93 -13.51 -6.48
C VAL A 323 -20.10 -12.79 -5.14
N GLN A 324 -19.47 -11.63 -5.00
CA GLN A 324 -19.60 -10.80 -3.81
C GLN A 324 -21.05 -10.32 -3.58
N MET A 325 -21.71 -9.76 -4.60
CA MET A 325 -23.08 -9.29 -4.48
C MET A 325 -24.07 -10.40 -4.11
N LEU A 326 -23.87 -11.62 -4.62
CA LEU A 326 -24.70 -12.77 -4.28
C LEU A 326 -24.53 -13.16 -2.80
N ALA A 327 -23.29 -13.19 -2.29
CA ALA A 327 -23.03 -13.48 -0.89
C ALA A 327 -23.68 -12.47 0.07
N ASP A 328 -23.66 -11.18 -0.28
CA ASP A 328 -24.27 -10.12 0.54
C ASP A 328 -25.80 -10.16 0.56
N LYS A 329 -26.43 -10.54 -0.57
CA LYS A 329 -27.87 -10.76 -0.63
C LYS A 329 -28.32 -11.91 0.28
N MET A 330 -27.59 -13.03 0.27
CA MET A 330 -27.91 -14.20 1.11
C MET A 330 -27.80 -13.88 2.61
N LYS A 331 -26.83 -13.06 3.02
CA LYS A 331 -26.67 -12.63 4.42
C LYS A 331 -27.80 -11.70 4.92
N LYS A 332 -28.43 -10.91 4.04
CA LYS A 332 -29.52 -9.98 4.41
C LYS A 332 -30.89 -10.65 4.52
N THR A 333 -31.05 -11.84 3.96
CA THR A 333 -32.29 -12.64 3.99
C THR A 333 -32.27 -13.74 5.06
N SER A 334 -31.20 -13.82 5.85
CA SER A 334 -30.99 -14.77 6.96
C SER A 334 -31.17 -14.05 8.29
#